data_AF-A0AAD5UVT2-F1
#
_entry.id   AF-A0AAD5UVT2-F1
#
_cell.length_a   1.000
_cell.length_b   1.000
_cell.length_c   1.000
_cell.angle_alpha   90.00
_cell.angle_beta   90.00
_cell.angle_gamma   90.00
#
_symmetry.space_group_name_H-M   'P 1'
#
loop_
_entity.id
_entity.type
_entity.pdbx_description
1 polymer ?
#
loop_
_entity_poly.entity_id
_entity_poly.type
_entity_poly.pdbx_seq_one_letter_code
_entity_poly.pdbx_strand_id
1 'polypeptide(L)'
;MTSTIYSGKEAGLTGNFSHAFTLHESNIRRIPFPFEDENISEFIVGPGGIISNTGDILKWVSMLLNGGIDPITGTTVIPPSVFTEVTTAHSLMLGTSDKIGVSIVGYGLGWMRASAYGHEVLQHGGSLPGFISQVTFLPLDGVGIVAFVNQISPVPNFVEHLADFKTSVRPSQQVLTAMLPDLPIEAYAGTYTDPGYGSLTICTSSLTSDYCKSTLSNFITVFPDSPSSAEPVLYATWPKIWSSHFRAVPRGKNSFIFSFLALYPEGFGRDTTPFYDEAFRLEVQAEFDVEDGVVKGLAVFEDVDYVPGEPPAGNLREVATVYFMKE
;
A
#
# COMPACT_ATOMS: atom_id res chain seq x y z
N MET A 1 -2.79 -17.39 22.84
CA MET A 1 -2.97 -15.99 22.41
C MET A 1 -4.45 -15.68 22.58
N THR A 2 -4.83 -14.88 23.58
CA THR A 2 -6.24 -14.68 24.00
C THR A 2 -6.84 -13.37 23.48
N SER A 3 -6.04 -12.53 22.83
CA SER A 3 -6.40 -11.20 22.35
C SER A 3 -5.86 -10.98 20.94
N THR A 4 -5.89 -12.05 20.14
CA THR A 4 -5.56 -12.07 18.72
C THR A 4 -6.79 -12.53 17.95
N ILE A 5 -7.27 -11.69 17.04
CA ILE A 5 -8.57 -11.83 16.37
C ILE A 5 -8.50 -11.31 14.93
N TYR A 6 -9.54 -11.61 14.16
CA TYR A 6 -9.64 -11.22 12.74
C TYR A 6 -10.76 -10.21 12.47
N SER A 7 -11.63 -9.95 13.46
CA SER A 7 -12.75 -9.02 13.31
C SER A 7 -12.43 -7.66 13.91
N GLY A 8 -12.46 -6.61 13.08
CA GLY A 8 -12.30 -5.23 13.54
C GLY A 8 -13.39 -4.81 14.54
N LYS A 9 -14.62 -5.30 14.35
CA LYS A 9 -15.75 -5.08 15.26
C LYS A 9 -15.52 -5.71 16.63
N GLU A 10 -15.09 -6.98 16.67
CA GLU A 10 -14.75 -7.63 17.94
C GLU A 10 -13.59 -6.90 18.64
N ALA A 11 -12.60 -6.44 17.86
CA ALA A 11 -11.48 -5.67 18.37
C ALA A 11 -11.94 -4.37 19.05
N GLY A 12 -12.83 -3.62 18.40
CA GLY A 12 -13.42 -2.41 18.94
C GLY A 12 -14.17 -2.64 20.26
N LEU A 13 -14.88 -3.76 20.39
CA LEU A 13 -15.62 -4.11 21.61
C LEU A 13 -14.73 -4.38 22.83
N THR A 14 -13.44 -4.68 22.63
CA THR A 14 -12.50 -4.88 23.75
C THR A 14 -12.20 -3.61 24.54
N GLY A 15 -12.41 -2.43 23.95
CA GLY A 15 -12.08 -1.13 24.55
C GLY A 15 -10.58 -0.81 24.66
N ASN A 16 -9.69 -1.74 24.31
CA ASN A 16 -8.22 -1.58 24.37
C ASN A 16 -7.59 -1.35 23.00
N PHE A 17 -8.42 -0.94 22.07
CA PHE A 17 -8.10 -0.88 20.67
C PHE A 17 -7.36 0.42 20.30
N SER A 18 -6.30 0.32 19.50
CA SER A 18 -5.52 1.48 19.11
C SER A 18 -6.18 2.27 17.98
N HIS A 19 -6.17 3.59 18.07
CA HIS A 19 -6.59 4.44 16.95
C HIS A 19 -5.50 4.52 15.87
N ALA A 20 -5.92 4.68 14.62
CA ALA A 20 -5.07 4.83 13.45
C ALA A 20 -4.71 6.30 13.22
N PHE A 21 -3.45 6.57 12.85
CA PHE A 21 -2.99 7.93 12.57
C PHE A 21 -2.13 8.02 11.30
N THR A 22 -2.10 9.19 10.67
CA THR A 22 -1.19 9.54 9.58
C THR A 22 -0.51 10.89 9.87
N LEU A 23 0.51 11.21 9.09
CA LEU A 23 1.12 12.53 9.05
C LEU A 23 0.51 13.36 7.93
N HIS A 24 0.22 14.63 8.22
CA HIS A 24 -0.17 15.63 7.24
C HIS A 24 0.44 16.97 7.64
N GLU A 25 1.27 17.56 6.77
CA GLU A 25 1.98 18.83 7.01
C GLU A 25 2.71 18.86 8.36
N SER A 26 3.37 17.75 8.72
CA SER A 26 4.03 17.53 10.03
C SER A 26 3.10 17.42 11.26
N ASN A 27 1.79 17.47 11.07
CA ASN A 27 0.80 17.22 12.12
C ASN A 27 0.33 15.76 12.09
N ILE A 28 0.02 15.21 13.26
CA ILE A 28 -0.56 13.86 13.39
C ILE A 28 -2.08 13.98 13.23
N ARG A 29 -2.65 13.29 12.24
CA ARG A 29 -4.08 13.25 11.97
C ARG A 29 -4.63 11.86 12.25
N ARG A 30 -5.74 11.79 12.96
CA ARG A 30 -6.47 10.52 13.14
C ARG A 30 -7.14 10.16 11.83
N ILE A 31 -7.14 8.88 11.48
CA ILE A 31 -7.86 8.33 10.31
C ILE A 31 -8.81 7.20 10.74
N PRO A 32 -9.79 6.81 9.91
CA PRO A 32 -10.65 5.66 10.17
C PRO A 32 -9.85 4.38 10.35
N PHE A 33 -10.38 3.43 11.11
CA PHE A 33 -9.74 2.13 11.22
C PHE A 33 -10.00 1.30 9.95
N PRO A 34 -8.97 0.70 9.31
CA PRO A 34 -9.12 0.00 8.03
C PRO A 34 -10.05 -1.22 8.05
N PHE A 35 -10.46 -1.71 9.23
CA PHE A 35 -11.35 -2.87 9.38
C PHE A 35 -12.71 -2.53 10.00
N GLU A 36 -13.18 -1.29 9.83
CA GLU A 36 -14.57 -0.95 10.18
C GLU A 36 -15.58 -1.58 9.20
N ASP A 37 -15.18 -1.77 7.93
CA ASP A 37 -15.98 -2.45 6.91
C ASP A 37 -15.77 -3.97 7.00
N GLU A 38 -16.85 -4.72 7.22
CA GLU A 38 -16.81 -6.19 7.34
C GLU A 38 -16.37 -6.85 6.02
N ASN A 39 -16.74 -6.33 4.84
CA ASN A 39 -16.32 -6.88 3.56
C ASN A 39 -14.81 -6.69 3.34
N ILE A 40 -14.28 -5.52 3.71
CA ILE A 40 -12.84 -5.27 3.64
C ILE A 40 -12.11 -6.19 4.61
N SER A 41 -12.63 -6.33 5.84
CA SER A 41 -12.04 -7.19 6.87
C SER A 41 -11.96 -8.64 6.43
N GLU A 42 -13.03 -9.17 5.82
CA GLU A 42 -13.05 -10.51 5.25
C GLU A 42 -12.07 -10.65 4.08
N PHE A 43 -12.00 -9.65 3.19
CA PHE A 43 -11.11 -9.68 2.04
C PHE A 43 -9.62 -9.72 2.42
N ILE A 44 -9.20 -8.98 3.46
CA ILE A 44 -7.79 -8.91 3.86
C ILE A 44 -7.40 -9.86 5.00
N VAL A 45 -8.31 -10.72 5.46
CA VAL A 45 -8.07 -11.60 6.62
C VAL A 45 -6.81 -12.44 6.48
N GLY A 46 -6.57 -12.99 5.28
CA GLY A 46 -5.39 -13.80 4.96
C GLY A 46 -4.09 -13.00 4.91
N PRO A 47 -3.99 -11.94 4.08
CA PRO A 47 -2.73 -11.23 3.87
C PRO A 47 -2.35 -10.25 4.99
N GLY A 48 -3.29 -9.79 5.83
CA GLY A 48 -2.98 -8.74 6.81
C GLY A 48 -4.03 -8.48 7.89
N GLY A 49 -5.04 -9.34 8.03
CA GLY A 49 -6.17 -9.04 8.91
C GLY A 49 -6.06 -9.49 10.36
N ILE A 50 -4.88 -9.94 10.79
CA ILE A 50 -4.64 -10.26 12.20
C ILE A 50 -4.54 -8.96 13.00
N ILE A 51 -5.42 -8.80 13.98
CA ILE A 51 -5.37 -7.76 15.00
C ILE A 51 -4.86 -8.38 16.29
N SER A 52 -3.76 -7.86 16.83
CA SER A 52 -3.09 -8.44 18.01
C SER A 52 -2.41 -7.38 18.89
N ASN A 53 -1.74 -7.85 19.94
CA ASN A 53 -0.87 -7.05 20.80
C ASN A 53 0.49 -7.73 20.97
N THR A 54 1.48 -6.97 21.44
CA THR A 54 2.85 -7.47 21.61
C THR A 54 2.93 -8.66 22.57
N GLY A 55 2.11 -8.70 23.62
CA GLY A 55 2.09 -9.79 24.59
C GLY A 55 1.65 -11.13 23.99
N ASP A 56 0.72 -11.13 23.05
CA ASP A 56 0.31 -12.35 22.35
C ASP A 56 1.29 -12.75 21.24
N ILE A 57 1.77 -11.79 20.43
CA ILE A 57 2.76 -12.09 19.40
C ILE A 57 4.09 -12.56 20.00
N LEU A 58 4.50 -12.06 21.18
CA LEU A 58 5.69 -12.57 21.87
C LEU A 58 5.57 -14.04 22.32
N LYS A 59 4.36 -14.54 22.58
CA LYS A 59 4.15 -15.98 22.85
C LYS A 59 4.39 -16.79 21.57
N TRP A 60 3.92 -16.29 20.43
CA TRP A 60 4.16 -16.90 19.13
C TRP A 60 5.65 -16.87 18.75
N VAL A 61 6.31 -15.72 18.92
CA VAL A 61 7.76 -15.58 18.68
C VAL A 61 8.57 -16.49 19.61
N SER A 62 8.20 -16.61 20.89
CA SER A 62 8.84 -17.56 21.81
C SER A 62 8.73 -19.02 21.33
N MET A 63 7.58 -19.40 20.77
CA MET A 63 7.38 -20.72 20.17
C MET A 63 8.23 -20.93 18.90
N LEU A 64 8.36 -19.90 18.05
CA LEU A 64 9.22 -19.94 16.87
C LEU A 64 10.70 -20.05 17.24
N LEU A 65 11.17 -19.28 18.23
CA LEU A 65 12.54 -19.38 18.75
C LEU A 65 12.84 -20.76 19.34
N ASN A 66 11.81 -21.43 19.87
CA ASN A 66 11.89 -22.80 20.38
C ASN A 66 11.56 -23.85 19.31
N GLY A 67 11.79 -23.54 18.03
CA GLY A 67 11.71 -24.50 16.92
C GLY A 67 10.31 -25.05 16.64
N GLY A 68 9.27 -24.29 16.97
CA GLY A 68 7.88 -24.72 16.78
C GLY A 68 7.19 -25.28 18.02
N ILE A 69 7.88 -25.29 19.17
CA ILE A 69 7.41 -25.91 20.42
C ILE A 69 7.04 -24.81 21.42
N ASP A 70 5.83 -24.88 21.99
CA ASP A 70 5.43 -23.98 23.07
C ASP A 70 6.37 -24.17 24.28
N PRO A 71 7.15 -23.16 24.69
CA PRO A 71 8.13 -23.30 25.77
C PRO A 71 7.50 -23.52 27.15
N ILE A 72 6.20 -23.25 27.32
CA ILE A 72 5.49 -23.44 28.60
C ILE A 72 4.93 -24.85 28.69
N THR A 73 4.22 -25.30 27.65
CA THR A 73 3.51 -26.58 27.69
C THR A 73 4.33 -27.75 27.15
N GLY A 74 5.39 -27.47 26.38
CA GLY A 74 6.15 -28.48 25.63
C GLY A 74 5.41 -29.03 24.40
N THR A 75 4.24 -28.47 24.07
CA THR A 75 3.45 -28.91 22.93
C THR A 75 4.14 -28.51 21.62
N THR A 76 4.30 -29.46 20.70
CA THR A 76 4.71 -29.16 19.33
C THR A 76 3.53 -28.54 18.58
N VAL A 77 3.60 -27.23 18.32
CA VAL A 77 2.58 -26.47 17.57
C VAL A 77 2.90 -26.50 16.08
N ILE A 78 4.18 -26.28 15.75
CA ILE A 78 4.72 -26.39 14.39
C ILE A 78 5.75 -27.52 14.41
N PRO A 79 5.60 -28.58 13.61
CA PRO A 79 6.62 -29.61 13.50
C PRO A 79 7.96 -29.01 13.04
N PRO A 80 9.11 -29.45 13.56
CA PRO A 80 10.41 -28.89 13.20
C PRO A 80 10.71 -28.89 11.70
N SER A 81 10.23 -29.89 10.96
CA SER A 81 10.34 -29.95 9.50
C SER A 81 9.57 -28.83 8.81
N VAL A 82 8.34 -28.53 9.28
CA VAL A 82 7.50 -27.45 8.75
C VAL A 82 8.11 -26.09 9.10
N PHE A 83 8.61 -25.92 10.32
CA PHE A 83 9.31 -24.69 10.71
C PHE A 83 10.52 -24.44 9.79
N THR A 84 11.33 -25.47 9.55
CA THR A 84 12.48 -25.39 8.64
C THR A 84 12.04 -25.00 7.23
N GLU A 85 10.99 -25.63 6.69
CA GLU A 85 10.49 -25.35 5.35
C GLU A 85 9.97 -23.91 5.19
N VAL A 86 9.18 -23.45 6.16
CA VAL A 86 8.56 -22.11 6.15
C VAL A 86 9.59 -21.00 6.28
N THR A 87 10.67 -21.25 7.02
CA THR A 87 11.76 -20.29 7.28
C THR A 87 12.92 -20.40 6.29
N THR A 88 12.92 -21.40 5.41
CA THR A 88 13.91 -21.52 4.33
C THR A 88 13.63 -20.48 3.26
N ALA A 89 14.67 -19.79 2.80
CA ALA A 89 14.54 -18.88 1.67
C ALA A 89 14.40 -19.69 0.37
N HIS A 90 13.29 -19.48 -0.33
CA HIS A 90 12.94 -20.15 -1.59
C HIS A 90 13.13 -19.25 -2.81
N SER A 91 13.14 -17.93 -2.59
CA SER A 91 13.42 -16.93 -3.63
C SER A 91 14.38 -15.86 -3.12
N LEU A 92 15.06 -15.19 -4.06
CA LEU A 92 15.81 -13.97 -3.77
C LEU A 92 14.87 -12.78 -3.84
N MET A 93 14.78 -12.03 -2.76
CA MET A 93 14.08 -10.75 -2.71
C MET A 93 15.03 -9.61 -3.08
N LEU A 94 16.24 -9.63 -2.52
CA LEU A 94 17.32 -8.68 -2.83
C LEU A 94 18.58 -9.45 -3.17
N GLY A 95 19.01 -9.40 -4.43
CA GLY A 95 20.19 -10.13 -4.91
C GLY A 95 21.54 -9.50 -4.54
N THR A 96 21.52 -8.27 -4.02
CA THR A 96 22.72 -7.53 -3.59
C THR A 96 22.43 -6.80 -2.28
N SER A 97 23.48 -6.52 -1.51
CA SER A 97 23.43 -5.60 -0.38
C SER A 97 24.41 -4.45 -0.63
N ASP A 98 23.96 -3.22 -0.37
CA ASP A 98 24.79 -2.02 -0.39
C ASP A 98 25.42 -1.71 0.98
N LYS A 99 25.13 -2.53 2.01
CA LYS A 99 25.64 -2.35 3.38
C LYS A 99 26.67 -3.38 3.77
N ILE A 100 27.72 -2.87 4.42
CA ILE A 100 28.74 -3.69 5.04
C ILE A 100 28.12 -4.51 6.17
N GLY A 101 28.31 -5.83 6.11
CA GLY A 101 27.85 -6.75 7.15
C GLY A 101 26.43 -7.25 6.96
N VAL A 102 25.70 -6.84 5.92
CA VAL A 102 24.37 -7.37 5.60
C VAL A 102 24.46 -8.24 4.35
N SER A 103 23.82 -9.41 4.35
CA SER A 103 23.77 -10.28 3.19
C SER A 103 22.67 -9.85 2.20
N ILE A 104 22.58 -10.58 1.10
CA ILE A 104 21.36 -10.66 0.28
C ILE A 104 20.14 -11.02 1.15
N VAL A 105 18.95 -10.64 0.71
CA VAL A 105 17.69 -11.00 1.40
C VAL A 105 16.97 -12.06 0.59
N GLY A 106 16.73 -13.20 1.22
CA GLY A 106 15.87 -14.26 0.70
C GLY A 106 14.46 -14.18 1.27
N TYR A 107 13.51 -14.79 0.59
CA TYR A 107 12.13 -14.90 1.04
C TYR A 107 11.70 -16.36 1.12
N GLY A 108 11.18 -16.75 2.29
CA GLY A 108 10.57 -18.04 2.55
C GLY A 108 9.05 -18.00 2.42
N LEU A 109 8.35 -18.88 3.14
CA LEU A 109 6.89 -18.94 3.12
C LEU A 109 6.31 -17.91 4.12
N GLY A 110 6.44 -16.63 3.79
CA GLY A 110 6.01 -15.52 4.64
C GLY A 110 7.07 -15.03 5.63
N TRP A 111 8.36 -15.19 5.30
CA TRP A 111 9.47 -14.66 6.09
C TRP A 111 10.58 -14.13 5.19
N MET A 112 11.05 -12.92 5.46
CA MET A 112 12.34 -12.45 4.95
C MET A 112 13.46 -13.05 5.80
N ARG A 113 14.53 -13.49 5.16
CA ARG A 113 15.71 -14.07 5.81
C ARG A 113 16.98 -13.42 5.29
N ALA A 114 17.86 -13.02 6.20
CA ALA A 114 19.15 -12.42 5.89
C ALA A 114 20.16 -12.73 7.01
N SER A 115 21.44 -12.50 6.73
CA SER A 115 22.47 -12.34 7.75
C SER A 115 22.76 -10.85 7.94
N ALA A 116 22.76 -10.39 9.20
CA ALA A 116 23.15 -9.04 9.57
C ALA A 116 24.22 -9.10 10.66
N TYR A 117 25.40 -8.57 10.37
CA TYR A 117 26.59 -8.56 11.23
C TYR A 117 26.96 -9.96 11.77
N GLY A 118 26.74 -11.00 10.95
CA GLY A 118 27.01 -12.39 11.32
C GLY A 118 25.86 -13.10 12.05
N HIS A 119 24.76 -12.41 12.34
CA HIS A 119 23.56 -12.98 12.96
C HIS A 119 22.53 -13.35 11.91
N GLU A 120 21.86 -14.49 12.09
CA GLU A 120 20.74 -14.88 11.25
C GLU A 120 19.48 -14.17 11.70
N VAL A 121 18.84 -13.44 10.77
CA VAL A 121 17.64 -12.66 11.04
C VAL A 121 16.49 -13.18 10.18
N LEU A 122 15.39 -13.54 10.83
CA LEU A 122 14.10 -13.77 10.19
C LEU A 122 13.13 -12.70 10.60
N GLN A 123 12.35 -12.20 9.64
CA GLN A 123 11.43 -11.11 9.92
C GLN A 123 10.28 -10.99 8.93
N HIS A 124 9.22 -10.32 9.36
CA HIS A 124 8.11 -9.91 8.52
C HIS A 124 7.59 -8.56 9.00
N GLY A 125 7.42 -7.63 8.05
CA GLY A 125 6.77 -6.34 8.29
C GLY A 125 5.29 -6.41 7.95
N GLY A 126 4.53 -5.42 8.38
CA GLY A 126 3.14 -5.22 7.98
C GLY A 126 2.84 -3.74 7.88
N SER A 127 2.07 -3.36 6.87
CA SER A 127 1.66 -1.98 6.63
C SER A 127 0.20 -1.93 6.22
N LEU A 128 -0.59 -1.23 7.02
CA LEU A 128 -1.97 -0.87 6.73
C LEU A 128 -2.16 0.63 7.03
N PRO A 129 -3.21 1.27 6.47
CA PRO A 129 -3.52 2.65 6.80
C PRO A 129 -3.51 2.89 8.31
N GLY A 130 -2.55 3.71 8.74
CA GLY A 130 -2.33 4.10 10.14
C GLY A 130 -1.75 3.03 11.07
N PHE A 131 -1.25 1.90 10.56
CA PHE A 131 -0.55 0.90 11.38
C PHE A 131 0.66 0.30 10.66
N ILE A 132 1.76 0.21 11.40
CA ILE A 132 2.94 -0.57 11.01
C ILE A 132 3.19 -1.64 12.06
N SER A 133 3.51 -2.84 11.61
CA SER A 133 3.95 -3.94 12.45
C SER A 133 5.29 -4.49 11.99
N GLN A 134 6.10 -4.92 12.94
CA GLN A 134 7.36 -5.60 12.69
C GLN A 134 7.50 -6.77 13.66
N VAL A 135 7.77 -7.95 13.11
CA VAL A 135 8.18 -9.12 13.87
C VAL A 135 9.53 -9.57 13.36
N THR A 136 10.51 -9.69 14.25
CA THR A 136 11.86 -10.15 13.95
C THR A 136 12.31 -11.15 14.99
N PHE A 137 12.97 -12.21 14.59
CA PHE A 137 13.60 -13.15 15.50
C PHE A 137 14.92 -13.69 14.94
N LEU A 138 15.86 -13.91 15.85
CA LEU A 138 17.21 -14.42 15.60
C LEU A 138 17.30 -15.78 16.29
N PRO A 139 17.01 -16.89 15.57
CA PRO A 139 16.84 -18.20 16.19
C PRO A 139 18.12 -18.72 16.84
N LEU A 140 19.30 -18.41 16.28
CA LEU A 140 20.59 -18.82 16.83
C LEU A 140 21.00 -18.02 18.07
N ASP A 141 20.48 -16.80 18.22
CA ASP A 141 20.78 -15.90 19.32
C ASP A 141 19.73 -15.97 20.44
N GLY A 142 18.58 -16.60 20.19
CA GLY A 142 17.46 -16.67 21.13
C GLY A 142 16.78 -15.31 21.35
N VAL A 143 16.84 -14.40 20.38
CA VAL A 143 16.31 -13.03 20.48
C VAL A 143 15.06 -12.87 19.63
N GLY A 144 14.01 -12.29 20.21
CA GLY A 144 12.76 -11.93 19.53
C GLY A 144 12.39 -10.48 19.76
N ILE A 145 11.96 -9.79 18.70
CA ILE A 145 11.59 -8.37 18.72
C ILE A 145 10.22 -8.23 18.04
N VAL A 146 9.30 -7.55 18.72
CA VAL A 146 7.97 -7.23 18.20
C VAL A 146 7.72 -5.75 18.43
N ALA A 147 7.40 -5.01 17.37
CA ALA A 147 7.11 -3.58 17.45
C ALA A 147 5.85 -3.27 16.65
N PHE A 148 4.91 -2.55 17.26
CA PHE A 148 3.69 -2.05 16.63
C PHE A 148 3.62 -0.53 16.79
N VAL A 149 3.31 0.15 15.71
CA VAL A 149 3.18 1.60 15.65
C VAL A 149 1.84 1.92 15.00
N ASN A 150 1.10 2.85 15.57
CA ASN A 150 -0.22 3.25 15.11
C ASN A 150 -0.20 4.56 14.32
N GLN A 151 0.88 4.76 13.58
CA GLN A 151 1.05 5.86 12.65
C GLN A 151 1.83 5.32 11.47
N ILE A 152 1.42 5.62 10.23
CA ILE A 152 2.33 5.44 9.10
C ILE A 152 3.40 6.53 9.23
N SER A 153 4.52 6.15 9.81
CA SER A 153 5.81 6.78 9.62
C SER A 153 6.70 5.78 8.88
N PRO A 154 7.83 6.19 8.30
CA PRO A 154 8.89 5.25 7.99
C PRO A 154 9.37 4.63 9.31
N VAL A 155 8.66 3.60 9.79
CA VAL A 155 9.15 2.75 10.87
C VAL A 155 10.21 1.88 10.23
N PRO A 156 11.47 1.97 10.66
CA PRO A 156 12.50 1.19 10.04
C PRO A 156 12.28 -0.30 10.33
N ASN A 157 12.02 -1.09 9.28
CA ASN A 157 12.11 -2.54 9.35
C ASN A 157 13.53 -2.91 9.82
N PHE A 158 13.73 -3.89 10.71
CA PHE A 158 15.00 -4.01 11.46
C PHE A 158 16.21 -4.31 10.54
N VAL A 159 16.05 -5.22 9.57
CA VAL A 159 17.06 -5.41 8.51
C VAL A 159 17.14 -4.18 7.62
N GLU A 160 16.05 -3.48 7.34
CA GLU A 160 16.06 -2.25 6.55
C GLU A 160 16.69 -1.06 7.26
N HIS A 161 16.67 -0.97 8.59
CA HIS A 161 17.35 0.08 9.34
C HIS A 161 18.85 -0.21 9.44
N LEU A 162 19.21 -1.49 9.56
CA LEU A 162 20.59 -1.97 9.47
C LEU A 162 21.11 -1.93 8.02
N ALA A 163 20.22 -2.05 7.03
CA ALA A 163 20.47 -2.02 5.59
C ALA A 163 20.22 -0.63 4.96
N ASP A 164 19.79 0.38 5.73
CA ASP A 164 19.31 1.69 5.26
C ASP A 164 18.44 1.59 3.99
N PHE A 165 17.45 0.69 4.02
CA PHE A 165 16.41 0.60 3.02
C PHE A 165 15.61 1.90 3.10
N LYS A 166 16.07 2.88 2.34
CA LYS A 166 15.16 3.80 1.70
C LYS A 166 14.32 2.89 0.83
N THR A 167 13.10 2.59 1.25
CA THR A 167 12.06 2.22 0.29
C THR A 167 12.25 3.15 -0.90
N SER A 168 12.58 2.52 -2.02
CA SER A 168 13.07 3.18 -3.22
C SER A 168 12.23 4.42 -3.45
N VAL A 169 12.92 5.56 -3.43
CA VAL A 169 12.46 6.78 -4.07
C VAL A 169 11.10 7.21 -3.51
N ARG A 170 11.08 8.06 -2.47
CA ARG A 170 10.19 9.23 -2.63
C ARG A 170 10.64 9.79 -3.98
N PRO A 171 9.81 9.76 -5.04
CA PRO A 171 10.14 10.56 -6.19
C PRO A 171 10.42 11.91 -5.57
N SER A 172 11.58 12.49 -5.87
CA SER A 172 11.69 13.93 -5.72
C SER A 172 10.35 14.47 -6.18
N GLN A 173 9.69 15.30 -5.38
CA GLN A 173 8.60 16.13 -5.86
C GLN A 173 9.20 17.07 -6.92
N GLN A 174 9.69 16.51 -8.02
CA GLN A 174 9.71 17.18 -9.27
C GLN A 174 8.22 17.43 -9.49
N VAL A 175 7.88 18.71 -9.42
CA VAL A 175 6.69 19.23 -10.05
C VAL A 175 6.85 18.89 -11.53
N LEU A 176 6.52 17.66 -11.87
CA LEU A 176 6.68 17.11 -13.20
C LEU A 176 5.61 17.83 -14.02
N THR A 177 6.04 18.72 -14.91
CA THR A 177 5.16 19.52 -15.76
C THR A 177 4.25 18.59 -16.57
N ALA A 178 2.94 18.84 -16.53
CA ALA A 178 1.98 18.10 -17.35
C ALA A 178 2.32 18.30 -18.84
N MET A 179 2.35 17.21 -19.60
CA MET A 179 2.44 17.25 -21.06
C MET A 179 1.02 17.09 -21.63
N LEU A 180 0.74 17.65 -22.80
CA LEU A 180 -0.58 17.51 -23.41
C LEU A 180 -0.81 16.06 -23.89
N PRO A 181 -2.00 15.50 -23.67
CA PRO A 181 -2.37 14.22 -24.25
C PRO A 181 -2.67 14.33 -25.76
N ASP A 182 -2.71 13.20 -26.47
CA ASP A 182 -2.98 13.15 -27.93
C ASP A 182 -4.42 13.51 -28.28
N LEU A 183 -5.37 13.18 -27.39
CA LEU A 183 -6.79 13.52 -27.53
C LEU A 183 -7.17 14.65 -26.55
N PRO A 184 -8.30 15.36 -26.76
CA PRO A 184 -8.88 16.21 -25.73
C PRO A 184 -9.07 15.43 -24.41
N ILE A 185 -8.86 16.08 -23.26
CA ILE A 185 -8.87 15.40 -21.95
C ILE A 185 -10.21 14.70 -21.66
N GLU A 186 -11.31 15.22 -22.21
CA GLU A 186 -12.65 14.66 -22.14
C GLU A 186 -12.76 13.27 -22.79
N ALA A 187 -11.93 12.97 -23.80
CA ALA A 187 -11.94 11.67 -24.46
C ALA A 187 -11.51 10.53 -23.53
N TYR A 188 -10.71 10.83 -22.49
CA TYR A 188 -10.24 9.86 -21.50
C TYR A 188 -11.21 9.70 -20.31
N ALA A 189 -12.21 10.57 -20.18
CA ALA A 189 -13.26 10.42 -19.19
C ALA A 189 -14.21 9.27 -19.52
N GLY A 190 -14.90 8.74 -18.52
CA GLY A 190 -15.87 7.65 -18.67
C GLY A 190 -15.72 6.56 -17.61
N THR A 191 -16.53 5.51 -17.73
CA THR A 191 -16.46 4.35 -16.85
C THR A 191 -15.57 3.26 -17.45
N TYR A 192 -14.69 2.72 -16.62
CA TYR A 192 -13.76 1.65 -16.93
C TYR A 192 -14.02 0.49 -15.99
N THR A 193 -13.98 -0.75 -16.48
CA THR A 193 -14.35 -1.93 -15.71
C THR A 193 -13.31 -3.02 -15.81
N ASP A 194 -13.04 -3.67 -14.68
CA ASP A 194 -12.24 -4.88 -14.59
C ASP A 194 -12.94 -5.88 -13.64
N PRO A 195 -12.99 -7.18 -13.94
CA PRO A 195 -13.67 -8.17 -13.09
C PRO A 195 -13.11 -8.31 -11.67
N GLY A 196 -11.81 -8.07 -11.47
CA GLY A 196 -11.14 -8.17 -10.16
C GLY A 196 -11.18 -6.86 -9.37
N TYR A 197 -11.07 -5.72 -10.05
CA TYR A 197 -10.98 -4.39 -9.41
C TYR A 197 -12.31 -3.62 -9.39
N GLY A 198 -13.30 -4.04 -10.18
CA GLY A 198 -14.61 -3.42 -10.32
C GLY A 198 -14.62 -2.24 -11.28
N SER A 199 -15.62 -1.38 -11.13
CA SER A 199 -15.80 -0.19 -11.98
C SER A 199 -15.07 1.03 -11.42
N LEU A 200 -14.60 1.87 -12.34
CA LEU A 200 -13.86 3.10 -12.12
C LEU A 200 -14.41 4.18 -13.05
N THR A 201 -15.06 5.21 -12.51
CA THR A 201 -15.58 6.32 -13.30
C THR A 201 -14.64 7.52 -13.21
N ILE A 202 -14.07 7.92 -14.35
CA ILE A 202 -13.09 8.99 -14.47
C ILE A 202 -13.77 10.28 -14.93
N CYS A 203 -13.49 11.37 -14.22
CA CYS A 203 -14.04 12.71 -14.43
C CYS A 203 -12.97 13.71 -14.90
N THR A 204 -13.42 14.75 -15.58
CA THR A 204 -12.66 15.98 -15.88
C THR A 204 -13.30 17.16 -15.16
N SER A 205 -12.60 18.29 -15.10
CA SER A 205 -13.12 19.56 -14.57
C SER A 205 -14.35 20.10 -15.33
N SER A 206 -14.54 19.69 -16.60
CA SER A 206 -15.63 20.12 -17.48
C SER A 206 -16.90 19.27 -17.34
N LEU A 207 -16.83 18.09 -16.72
CA LEU A 207 -17.99 17.19 -16.58
C LEU A 207 -18.94 17.60 -15.47
N THR A 208 -20.24 17.56 -15.75
CA THR A 208 -21.29 18.12 -14.89
C THR A 208 -22.17 17.08 -14.18
N SER A 209 -21.81 15.79 -14.22
CA SER A 209 -22.55 14.77 -13.47
C SER A 209 -22.43 15.02 -11.97
N ASP A 210 -23.43 14.60 -11.19
CA ASP A 210 -23.41 14.81 -9.73
C ASP A 210 -22.26 14.06 -9.06
N TYR A 211 -21.91 12.87 -9.59
CA TYR A 211 -20.70 12.15 -9.19
C TYR A 211 -19.44 12.98 -9.42
N CYS A 212 -19.22 13.50 -10.64
CA CYS A 212 -18.02 14.28 -10.94
C CYS A 212 -17.95 15.57 -10.12
N LYS A 213 -19.07 16.29 -9.94
CA LYS A 213 -19.12 17.47 -9.07
C LYS A 213 -18.69 17.15 -7.65
N SER A 214 -19.19 16.04 -7.09
CA SER A 214 -18.82 15.59 -5.74
C SER A 214 -17.32 15.26 -5.64
N THR A 215 -16.80 14.46 -6.58
CA THR A 215 -15.36 14.14 -6.65
C THR A 215 -14.50 15.40 -6.74
N LEU A 216 -14.82 16.32 -7.66
CA LEU A 216 -14.10 17.58 -7.83
C LEU A 216 -14.14 18.44 -6.56
N SER A 217 -15.31 18.52 -5.90
CA SER A 217 -15.45 19.24 -4.64
C SER A 217 -14.53 18.69 -3.56
N ASN A 218 -14.39 17.36 -3.44
CA ASN A 218 -13.48 16.75 -2.47
C ASN A 218 -12.02 17.16 -2.71
N PHE A 219 -11.59 17.16 -3.97
CA PHE A 219 -10.24 17.60 -4.34
C PHE A 219 -10.01 19.08 -4.06
N ILE A 220 -10.97 19.95 -4.39
CA ILE A 220 -10.87 21.40 -4.13
C ILE A 220 -10.79 21.68 -2.62
N THR A 221 -11.60 20.98 -1.82
CA THR A 221 -11.62 21.15 -0.37
C THR A 221 -10.28 20.76 0.29
N VAL A 222 -9.64 19.69 -0.18
CA VAL A 222 -8.39 19.18 0.39
C VAL A 222 -7.14 19.83 -0.23
N PHE A 223 -7.21 20.25 -1.50
CA PHE A 223 -6.12 20.88 -2.22
C PHE A 223 -6.57 22.22 -2.82
N PRO A 224 -6.79 23.26 -1.99
CA PRO A 224 -7.30 24.56 -2.46
C PRO A 224 -6.37 25.24 -3.48
N ASP A 225 -5.07 24.97 -3.40
CA ASP A 225 -4.04 25.52 -4.28
C ASP A 225 -3.71 24.65 -5.51
N SER A 226 -4.30 23.45 -5.62
CA SER A 226 -4.11 22.60 -6.81
C SER A 226 -4.87 23.22 -7.98
N PRO A 227 -4.29 23.28 -9.19
CA PRO A 227 -4.80 24.13 -10.26
C PRO A 227 -6.28 23.87 -10.53
N SER A 228 -7.09 24.86 -10.18
CA SER A 228 -8.43 25.04 -10.71
C SER A 228 -8.30 25.26 -12.23
N SER A 229 -8.84 24.34 -13.02
CA SER A 229 -9.13 24.50 -14.46
C SER A 229 -7.99 24.59 -15.49
N ALA A 230 -6.72 24.82 -15.11
CA ALA A 230 -5.66 25.13 -16.10
C ALA A 230 -4.87 23.92 -16.64
N GLU A 231 -4.79 22.80 -15.92
CA GLU A 231 -4.06 21.61 -16.37
C GLU A 231 -5.03 20.48 -16.73
N PRO A 232 -4.76 19.69 -17.79
CA PRO A 232 -5.59 18.54 -18.17
C PRO A 232 -5.45 17.41 -17.14
N VAL A 233 -6.19 17.47 -16.04
CA VAL A 233 -6.17 16.48 -14.96
C VAL A 233 -7.46 15.67 -14.93
N LEU A 234 -7.32 14.37 -14.72
CA LEU A 234 -8.43 13.45 -14.50
C LEU A 234 -8.60 13.18 -13.00
N TYR A 235 -9.83 12.98 -12.55
CA TYR A 235 -10.17 12.73 -11.16
C TYR A 235 -11.15 11.57 -11.03
N ALA A 236 -11.07 10.80 -9.95
CA ALA A 236 -12.17 9.92 -9.54
C ALA A 236 -12.23 9.76 -8.03
N THR A 237 -13.42 9.40 -7.56
CA THR A 237 -13.64 8.78 -6.25
C THR A 237 -13.68 7.27 -6.43
N TRP A 238 -12.79 6.55 -5.77
CA TRP A 238 -12.68 5.10 -5.85
C TRP A 238 -12.34 4.51 -4.48
N PRO A 239 -13.34 4.21 -3.65
CA PRO A 239 -13.14 3.74 -2.28
C PRO A 239 -12.58 2.31 -2.28
N LYS A 240 -11.33 2.18 -1.82
CA LYS A 240 -10.56 0.95 -1.60
C LYS A 240 -9.82 1.09 -0.27
N ILE A 241 -9.30 -0.03 0.26
CA ILE A 241 -8.66 -0.03 1.59
C ILE A 241 -7.51 0.98 1.72
N TRP A 242 -6.68 1.14 0.69
CA TRP A 242 -5.54 2.07 0.71
C TRP A 242 -5.78 3.40 -0.02
N SER A 243 -6.94 3.62 -0.62
CA SER A 243 -7.20 4.81 -1.44
C SER A 243 -8.68 5.11 -1.48
N SER A 244 -9.07 6.38 -1.41
CA SER A 244 -10.46 6.81 -1.62
C SER A 244 -10.66 7.57 -2.92
N HIS A 245 -9.60 8.12 -3.50
CA HIS A 245 -9.62 8.95 -4.69
C HIS A 245 -8.36 8.70 -5.52
N PHE A 246 -8.41 9.06 -6.80
CA PHE A 246 -7.17 9.23 -7.56
C PHE A 246 -7.25 10.52 -8.38
N ARG A 247 -6.07 11.06 -8.71
CA ARG A 247 -5.92 12.04 -9.78
C ARG A 247 -4.92 11.52 -10.80
N ALA A 248 -5.12 11.80 -12.08
CA ALA A 248 -4.18 11.42 -13.12
C ALA A 248 -3.70 12.63 -13.92
N VAL A 249 -2.39 12.74 -14.08
CA VAL A 249 -1.72 13.85 -14.79
C VAL A 249 -1.05 13.30 -16.05
N PRO A 250 -1.27 13.90 -17.23
CA PRO A 250 -0.74 13.40 -18.48
C PRO A 250 0.78 13.62 -18.59
N ARG A 251 1.42 12.65 -19.24
CA ARG A 251 2.87 12.59 -19.54
C ARG A 251 3.17 12.52 -21.04
N GLY A 252 2.21 12.96 -21.84
CA GLY A 252 2.32 12.98 -23.30
C GLY A 252 1.72 11.73 -23.91
N LYS A 253 1.27 11.85 -25.15
CA LYS A 253 0.52 10.81 -25.85
C LYS A 253 -0.72 10.38 -25.06
N ASN A 254 -0.86 9.09 -24.77
CA ASN A 254 -1.93 8.51 -23.97
C ASN A 254 -1.47 8.08 -22.57
N SER A 255 -0.29 8.56 -22.14
CA SER A 255 0.37 8.19 -20.90
C SER A 255 0.00 9.13 -19.76
N PHE A 256 -0.27 8.57 -18.59
CA PHE A 256 -0.67 9.30 -17.39
C PHE A 256 0.01 8.72 -16.15
N ILE A 257 0.32 9.60 -15.20
CA ILE A 257 0.65 9.19 -13.83
C ILE A 257 -0.61 9.28 -13.00
N PHE A 258 -1.04 8.14 -12.46
CA PHE A 258 -2.15 8.04 -11.53
C PHE A 258 -1.59 8.12 -10.12
N SER A 259 -1.99 9.15 -9.36
CA SER A 259 -1.73 9.24 -7.93
C SER A 259 -2.98 8.77 -7.18
N PHE A 260 -2.89 7.64 -6.48
CA PHE A 260 -3.92 7.16 -5.55
C PHE A 260 -3.76 7.84 -4.20
N LEU A 261 -4.87 8.27 -3.62
CA LEU A 261 -4.92 9.18 -2.47
C LEU A 261 -6.05 8.78 -1.52
N ALA A 262 -5.81 8.89 -0.22
CA ALA A 262 -6.89 8.89 0.77
C ALA A 262 -7.19 10.32 1.20
N LEU A 263 -8.34 10.85 0.76
CA LEU A 263 -8.82 12.20 1.09
C LEU A 263 -9.84 12.16 2.22
N TYR A 264 -9.80 13.17 3.09
CA TYR A 264 -10.73 13.42 4.18
C TYR A 264 -11.28 14.85 4.08
N PRO A 265 -12.22 15.12 3.16
CA PRO A 265 -12.76 16.48 2.94
C PRO A 265 -13.45 17.08 4.15
N GLU A 266 -14.04 16.24 5.02
CA GLU A 266 -14.73 16.65 6.26
C GLU A 266 -13.82 16.52 7.51
N GLY A 267 -12.53 16.23 7.31
CA GLY A 267 -11.62 15.82 8.38
C GLY A 267 -12.02 14.49 9.02
N PHE A 268 -11.48 14.20 10.21
CA PHE A 268 -11.80 12.98 10.94
C PHE A 268 -11.52 13.09 12.45
N GLY A 269 -12.40 12.47 13.25
CA GLY A 269 -12.29 12.48 14.70
C GLY A 269 -12.65 13.84 15.31
N ARG A 270 -11.78 14.36 16.20
CA ARG A 270 -11.99 15.67 16.85
C ARG A 270 -11.57 16.85 15.97
N ASP A 271 -10.70 16.59 15.00
CA ASP A 271 -10.22 17.60 14.06
C ASP A 271 -10.91 17.40 12.71
N THR A 272 -11.89 18.27 12.45
CA THR A 272 -12.72 18.26 11.25
C THR A 272 -12.14 19.14 10.12
N THR A 273 -10.89 19.58 10.24
CA THR A 273 -10.24 20.28 9.13
C THR A 273 -9.96 19.30 7.98
N PRO A 274 -10.15 19.68 6.71
CA PRO A 274 -9.83 18.80 5.60
C PRO A 274 -8.36 18.39 5.56
N PHE A 275 -8.06 17.17 5.13
CA PHE A 275 -6.68 16.69 4.92
C PHE A 275 -6.64 15.49 3.97
N TYR A 276 -5.43 15.03 3.66
CA TYR A 276 -5.18 13.74 2.99
C TYR A 276 -4.10 12.95 3.73
N ASP A 277 -4.07 11.64 3.51
CA ASP A 277 -2.99 10.78 3.97
C ASP A 277 -1.75 10.98 3.09
N GLU A 278 -0.69 11.61 3.62
CA GLU A 278 0.58 11.77 2.90
C GLU A 278 1.44 10.50 2.90
N ALA A 279 1.21 9.64 3.88
CA ALA A 279 2.07 8.53 4.18
C ALA A 279 1.79 7.34 3.24
N PHE A 280 0.57 7.26 2.71
CA PHE A 280 0.21 6.37 1.62
C PHE A 280 -0.07 7.16 0.33
N ARG A 281 0.97 7.33 -0.50
CA ARG A 281 0.84 7.82 -1.88
C ARG A 281 1.42 6.79 -2.82
N LEU A 282 0.54 6.09 -3.53
CA LEU A 282 0.91 5.19 -4.60
C LEU A 282 0.81 5.96 -5.92
N GLU A 283 1.90 6.01 -6.68
CA GLU A 283 1.89 6.50 -8.04
C GLU A 283 2.16 5.35 -8.98
N VAL A 284 1.28 5.19 -9.98
CA VAL A 284 1.46 4.20 -11.03
C VAL A 284 1.42 4.88 -12.39
N GLN A 285 2.16 4.32 -13.33
CA GLN A 285 1.98 4.66 -14.73
C GLN A 285 0.77 3.90 -15.27
N ALA A 286 -0.03 4.61 -16.05
CA ALA A 286 -1.09 4.00 -16.83
C ALA A 286 -1.13 4.57 -18.24
N GLU A 287 -1.56 3.74 -19.17
CA GLU A 287 -1.68 4.05 -20.58
C GLU A 287 -3.13 3.83 -21.00
N PHE A 288 -3.74 4.86 -21.59
CA PHE A 288 -5.04 4.68 -22.23
C PHE A 288 -4.85 3.99 -23.58
N ASP A 289 -5.56 2.89 -23.77
CA ASP A 289 -5.60 2.18 -25.04
C ASP A 289 -6.47 2.96 -26.03
N VAL A 290 -5.87 3.44 -27.12
CA VAL A 290 -6.54 4.29 -28.11
C VAL A 290 -6.42 3.65 -29.49
N GLU A 291 -7.58 3.30 -30.05
CA GLU A 291 -7.71 2.75 -31.39
C GLU A 291 -8.55 3.70 -32.25
N ASP A 292 -8.03 4.11 -33.40
CA ASP A 292 -8.70 5.01 -34.35
C ASP A 292 -9.23 6.31 -33.70
N GLY A 293 -8.48 6.86 -32.73
CA GLY A 293 -8.83 8.08 -32.00
C GLY A 293 -9.91 7.89 -30.93
N VAL A 294 -10.26 6.64 -30.60
CA VAL A 294 -11.24 6.29 -29.56
C VAL A 294 -10.55 5.53 -28.44
N VAL A 295 -10.74 5.99 -27.20
CA VAL A 295 -10.25 5.29 -26.00
C VAL A 295 -11.07 4.00 -25.80
N LYS A 296 -10.39 2.85 -25.77
CA LYS A 296 -10.97 1.50 -25.59
C LYS A 296 -10.77 0.95 -24.19
N GLY A 297 -9.80 1.45 -23.45
CA GLY A 297 -9.51 0.98 -22.11
C GLY A 297 -8.33 1.68 -21.45
N LEU A 298 -7.93 1.15 -20.31
CA LEU A 298 -6.90 1.69 -19.44
C LEU A 298 -6.00 0.55 -18.96
N ALA A 299 -4.74 0.59 -19.33
CA ALA A 299 -3.69 -0.34 -18.91
C ALA A 299 -2.89 0.26 -17.74
N VAL A 300 -2.75 -0.48 -16.64
CA VAL A 300 -2.00 -0.08 -15.44
C VAL A 300 -0.79 -1.00 -15.25
N PHE A 301 0.35 -0.42 -14.88
CA PHE A 301 1.63 -1.12 -14.73
C PHE A 301 2.19 -0.96 -13.31
N GLU A 302 2.65 -2.07 -12.71
CA GLU A 302 3.03 -2.12 -11.29
C GLU A 302 4.46 -1.67 -11.00
N ASP A 303 5.40 -1.79 -11.96
CA ASP A 303 6.78 -1.29 -11.84
C ASP A 303 7.49 -1.52 -13.19
N VAL A 304 7.64 -0.48 -14.00
CA VAL A 304 8.51 -0.53 -15.19
C VAL A 304 9.51 0.61 -15.07
N ASP A 305 10.78 0.31 -15.29
CA ASP A 305 11.86 1.29 -15.38
C ASP A 305 11.36 2.54 -16.15
N TYR A 306 11.21 3.62 -15.40
CA TYR A 306 10.50 4.82 -15.80
C TYR A 306 11.11 5.47 -17.05
N VAL A 307 10.39 5.43 -18.17
CA VAL A 307 10.62 6.30 -19.34
C VAL A 307 9.29 6.96 -19.71
N PRO A 308 9.11 8.26 -19.39
CA PRO A 308 7.90 9.01 -19.73
C PRO A 308 7.56 8.94 -21.22
N GLY A 309 6.30 8.64 -21.54
CA GLY A 309 5.76 8.73 -22.91
C GLY A 309 6.12 7.56 -23.82
N GLU A 310 6.72 6.49 -23.29
CA GLU A 310 6.98 5.24 -24.00
C GLU A 310 6.24 4.09 -23.30
N PRO A 311 5.05 3.67 -23.81
CA PRO A 311 4.39 2.49 -23.28
C PRO A 311 5.26 1.24 -23.55
N PRO A 312 5.14 0.18 -22.73
CA PRO A 312 5.79 -1.09 -22.99
C PRO A 312 5.45 -1.60 -24.40
N ALA A 313 6.43 -2.15 -25.11
CA ALA A 313 6.21 -2.72 -26.43
C ALA A 313 5.26 -3.92 -26.35
N GLY A 314 4.21 -3.93 -27.17
CA GLY A 314 3.26 -5.05 -27.26
C GLY A 314 1.81 -4.61 -27.19
N ASN A 315 0.91 -5.59 -27.15
CA ASN A 315 -0.52 -5.34 -26.93
C ASN A 315 -0.74 -4.97 -25.45
N LEU A 316 -1.23 -3.75 -25.18
CA LEU A 316 -1.45 -3.26 -23.82
C LEU A 316 -2.30 -4.20 -22.96
N ARG A 317 -3.26 -4.92 -23.55
CA ARG A 317 -4.09 -5.90 -22.82
C ARG A 317 -3.30 -7.11 -22.32
N GLU A 318 -2.22 -7.46 -23.02
CA GLU A 318 -1.41 -8.65 -22.70
C GLU A 318 -0.25 -8.32 -21.76
N VAL A 319 0.26 -7.08 -21.81
CA VAL A 319 1.45 -6.67 -21.06
C VAL A 319 1.14 -5.87 -19.80
N ALA A 320 -0.08 -5.36 -19.64
CA ALA A 320 -0.49 -4.64 -18.43
C ALA A 320 -0.62 -5.58 -17.23
N THR A 321 -0.28 -5.07 -16.05
CA THR A 321 -0.60 -5.77 -14.79
C THR A 321 -2.11 -5.87 -14.61
N VAL A 322 -2.82 -4.78 -14.93
CA VAL A 322 -4.28 -4.71 -14.89
C VAL A 322 -4.77 -3.94 -16.10
N TYR A 323 -5.84 -4.43 -16.74
CA TYR A 323 -6.46 -3.76 -17.87
C TYR A 323 -7.96 -3.55 -17.62
N PHE A 324 -8.40 -2.30 -17.66
CA PHE A 324 -9.81 -1.95 -17.56
C PHE A 324 -10.40 -1.68 -18.95
N MET A 325 -11.54 -2.30 -19.23
CA MET A 325 -12.33 -2.06 -20.44
C MET A 325 -13.13 -0.76 -20.28
N LYS A 326 -13.10 0.13 -21.26
CA LYS A 326 -13.99 1.29 -21.28
C LYS A 326 -15.40 0.87 -21.72
N GLU A 327 -16.41 1.33 -21.00
CA GLU A 327 -17.84 1.15 -21.33
C GLU A 327 -18.29 2.04 -22.50
#